data_AF-A0A453B8E7-F1
#
_entry.id   AF-A0A453B8E7-F1
#
_cell.length_a   1.000
_cell.length_b   1.000
_cell.length_c   1.000
_cell.angle_alpha   90.00
_cell.angle_beta   90.00
_cell.angle_gamma   90.00
#
_symmetry.space_group_name_H-M   'P 1'
#
loop_
_entity.id
_entity.type
_entity.pdbx_description
1 polymer ?
#
loop_
_entity_poly.entity_id
_entity_poly.type
_entity_poly.pdbx_seq_one_letter_code
_entity_poly.pdbx_strand_id
1 'polypeptide(L)'
;HASFQDLAYEFKDIMCCQSIRDSRFYNHINFTAKVKGADDLNCCTDKLFFAEVMYNQSSSELFVICLCVLDPTANGYCYGCHCNGSPDMKHPSSGYIAGHTSNVSGRSSKINCG
;
A
#
# COMPACT_ATOMS: atom_id res chain seq x y z
N HIS A 1 -9.04 -4.35 34.44
CA HIS A 1 -8.06 -3.51 33.72
C HIS A 1 -7.59 -4.32 32.51
N ALA A 2 -8.08 -4.04 31.30
CA ALA A 2 -7.63 -4.75 30.10
C ALA A 2 -6.41 -3.99 29.55
N SER A 3 -5.21 -4.53 29.77
CA SER A 3 -4.02 -4.02 29.09
C SER A 3 -4.14 -4.40 27.61
N PHE A 4 -4.47 -3.44 26.75
CA PHE A 4 -4.23 -3.60 25.32
C PHE A 4 -2.72 -3.82 25.18
N GLN A 5 -2.31 -5.04 24.82
CA GLN A 5 -0.93 -5.30 24.44
C GLN A 5 -0.61 -4.36 23.26
N ASP A 6 0.42 -3.54 23.43
CA ASP A 6 0.94 -2.69 22.36
C ASP A 6 1.53 -3.60 21.29
N LEU A 7 0.75 -3.86 20.23
CA LEU A 7 1.16 -4.72 19.13
C LEU A 7 2.18 -3.97 18.28
N ALA A 8 3.46 -4.25 18.53
CA ALA A 8 4.55 -3.82 17.66
C ALA A 8 4.77 -4.85 16.55
N TYR A 9 5.07 -4.37 15.35
CA TYR A 9 5.42 -5.20 14.19
C TYR A 9 6.89 -4.98 13.80
N GLU A 10 7.56 -6.07 13.44
CA GLU A 10 8.91 -6.07 12.89
C GLU A 10 8.84 -6.34 11.40
N PHE A 11 9.36 -5.41 10.61
CA PHE A 11 9.48 -5.53 9.16
C PHE A 11 10.23 -6.82 8.79
N LYS A 12 9.74 -7.54 7.79
CA LYS A 12 10.34 -8.78 7.31
C LYS A 12 10.85 -8.65 5.87
N ASP A 13 9.96 -8.38 4.92
CA ASP A 13 10.33 -8.31 3.51
C ASP A 13 9.40 -7.43 2.68
N ILE A 14 9.90 -6.87 1.57
CA ILE A 14 9.09 -6.16 0.57
C ILE A 14 8.57 -7.18 -0.43
N MET A 15 7.25 -7.28 -0.56
CA MET A 15 6.62 -8.19 -1.51
C MET A 15 6.52 -7.57 -2.90
N CYS A 16 6.04 -6.33 -2.97
CA CYS A 16 5.83 -5.62 -4.23
C CYS A 16 6.00 -4.12 -4.01
N CYS A 17 6.49 -3.42 -5.04
CA CYS A 17 6.55 -1.97 -5.07
C CYS A 17 6.18 -1.49 -6.48
N GLN A 18 5.24 -0.56 -6.57
CA GLN A 18 4.82 0.01 -7.84
C GLN A 18 4.79 1.53 -7.74
N SER A 19 5.59 2.18 -8.60
CA SER A 19 5.51 3.62 -8.81
C SER A 19 4.34 3.94 -9.74
N ILE A 20 3.48 4.85 -9.32
CA ILE A 20 2.39 5.39 -10.11
C ILE A 20 2.69 6.85 -10.38
N ARG A 21 2.70 7.21 -11.67
CA ARG A 21 2.79 8.60 -12.10
C ARG A 21 1.41 9.06 -12.51
N ASP A 22 0.84 9.92 -11.69
CA ASP A 22 -0.36 10.69 -12.02
C ASP A 22 0.04 12.19 -12.09
N SER A 23 -0.83 13.11 -11.67
CA SER A 23 -0.52 14.49 -11.31
C SER A 23 0.66 14.62 -10.33
N ARG A 24 0.92 13.58 -9.52
CA ARG A 24 2.06 13.46 -8.61
C ARG A 24 2.71 12.07 -8.73
N PHE A 25 3.82 11.87 -8.04
CA PHE A 25 4.51 10.59 -7.95
C PHE A 25 4.15 9.89 -6.63
N TYR A 26 3.59 8.70 -6.76
CA TYR A 26 3.21 7.85 -5.64
C TYR A 26 3.91 6.50 -5.77
N ASN A 27 4.24 5.89 -4.65
CA ASN A 27 4.70 4.51 -4.58
C ASN A 27 3.70 3.73 -3.73
N HIS A 28 3.18 2.66 -4.30
CA HIS A 28 2.45 1.65 -3.55
C HIS A 28 3.43 0.56 -3.16
N ILE A 29 3.42 0.17 -1.89
CA ILE A 29 4.35 -0.82 -1.33
C ILE A 29 3.54 -1.86 -0.58
N ASN A 30 3.73 -3.12 -0.93
CA ASN A 30 3.34 -4.24 -0.09
C ASN A 30 4.57 -4.80 0.60
N PHE A 31 4.47 -4.99 1.91
CA PHE A 31 5.53 -5.60 2.70
C PHE A 31 4.94 -6.49 3.78
N THR A 32 5.71 -7.46 4.24
CA THR A 32 5.34 -8.34 5.34
C THR A 32 6.00 -7.86 6.62
N ALA A 33 5.28 -8.03 7.73
CA ALA A 33 5.84 -7.83 9.06
C ALA A 33 5.26 -8.86 10.04
N LYS A 34 6.06 -9.26 11.01
CA LYS A 34 5.67 -10.19 12.07
C LYS A 34 5.43 -9.45 13.37
N VAL A 35 4.61 -9.99 14.26
CA VAL A 35 4.43 -9.41 15.59
C VAL A 35 5.76 -9.54 16.35
N LYS A 36 6.23 -8.45 16.94
CA LYS A 36 7.48 -8.43 17.70
C LYS A 36 7.39 -9.38 18.88
N GLY A 37 8.40 -10.24 19.04
CA GLY A 37 8.43 -11.23 20.12
C GLY A 37 7.51 -12.42 19.90
N ALA A 38 6.96 -12.61 18.70
CA ALA A 38 6.38 -13.89 18.31
C ALA A 38 7.52 -14.89 18.04
N ASP A 39 7.54 -15.97 18.81
CA ASP A 39 8.43 -17.10 18.59
C ASP A 39 8.07 -17.77 17.26
N ASP A 40 9.05 -18.27 16.50
CA ASP A 40 8.82 -19.00 15.24
C ASP A 40 7.98 -20.29 15.44
N LEU A 41 7.78 -20.69 16.70
CA LEU A 41 6.94 -21.82 17.11
C LEU A 41 5.44 -21.47 17.18
N ASN A 42 5.11 -20.18 17.29
CA ASN A 42 3.73 -19.70 17.33
C ASN A 42 3.32 -19.36 15.90
N CYS A 43 2.21 -19.93 15.43
CA CYS A 43 1.65 -19.80 14.08
C CYS A 43 1.12 -18.37 13.78
N CYS A 44 1.79 -17.32 14.24
CA CYS A 44 1.50 -15.96 13.84
C CYS A 44 1.99 -15.79 12.40
N THR A 45 1.11 -16.08 11.45
CA THR A 45 1.35 -15.79 10.03
C THR A 45 1.74 -14.32 9.86
N ASP A 46 2.79 -14.08 9.08
CA ASP A 46 3.20 -12.74 8.71
C ASP A 46 1.98 -11.92 8.24
N LYS A 47 1.89 -10.68 8.69
CA LYS A 47 0.85 -9.77 8.24
C LYS A 47 1.35 -9.04 7.01
N LEU A 48 0.50 -8.97 6.00
CA LEU A 48 0.73 -8.17 4.80
C LEU A 48 0.27 -6.74 5.08
N PHE A 49 1.13 -5.78 4.78
CA PHE A 49 0.86 -4.36 4.89
C PHE A 49 0.77 -3.74 3.50
N PHE A 50 0.05 -2.63 3.42
CA PHE A 50 0.05 -1.71 2.30
C PHE A 50 0.49 -0.34 2.78
N ALA A 51 1.37 0.30 2.01
CA ALA A 51 1.72 1.70 2.18
C ALA A 51 1.58 2.47 0.86
N GLU A 52 1.00 3.66 0.93
CA GLU A 52 1.06 4.66 -0.15
C GLU A 52 1.97 5.78 0.29
N VAL A 53 3.04 6.01 -0.47
CA VAL A 53 4.03 7.05 -0.22
C VAL A 53 4.01 8.05 -1.37
N MET A 54 3.92 9.34 -1.07
CA MET A 54 3.99 10.41 -2.06
C MET A 54 5.32 11.15 -1.93
N TYR A 55 5.95 11.41 -3.08
CA TYR A 55 7.08 12.32 -3.16
C TYR A 55 6.59 13.75 -3.40
N ASN A 56 6.87 14.65 -2.47
CA ASN A 56 6.62 16.07 -2.64
C ASN A 56 7.88 16.75 -3.22
N GLN A 57 7.81 17.16 -4.48
CA GLN A 57 8.92 17.83 -5.16
C GLN A 57 9.26 19.19 -4.53
N SER A 58 8.30 19.94 -3.99
CA SER A 58 8.56 21.28 -3.45
C SER A 58 9.35 21.24 -2.15
N SER A 59 9.15 20.22 -1.32
CA SER A 59 9.90 20.03 -0.07
C SER A 59 11.01 18.98 -0.19
N SER A 60 11.07 18.23 -1.29
CA SER A 60 11.97 17.08 -1.47
C SER A 60 11.80 15.98 -0.41
N GLU A 61 10.59 15.83 0.14
CA GLU A 61 10.27 14.87 1.21
C GLU A 61 9.35 13.75 0.71
N LEU A 62 9.36 12.62 1.43
CA LEU A 62 8.46 11.50 1.24
C LEU A 62 7.42 11.48 2.37
N PHE A 63 6.15 11.46 2.00
CA PHE A 63 5.03 11.40 2.93
C PHE A 63 4.34 10.05 2.84
N VAL A 64 4.17 9.37 3.97
CA VAL A 64 3.30 8.19 4.06
C VAL A 64 1.87 8.69 4.17
N ILE A 65 1.08 8.48 3.13
CA ILE A 65 -0.33 8.90 3.05
C ILE A 65 -1.24 7.82 3.64
N CYS A 66 -0.94 6.56 3.33
CA CYS A 66 -1.68 5.41 3.81
C CYS A 66 -0.68 4.39 4.35
N LEU A 67 -0.99 3.80 5.49
CA LEU A 67 -0.31 2.63 6.03
C LEU A 67 -1.34 1.76 6.76
N CYS A 68 -1.57 0.54 6.28
CA CYS A 68 -2.55 -0.36 6.87
C CYS A 68 -2.14 -1.82 6.76
N VAL A 69 -2.61 -2.64 7.71
CA VAL A 69 -2.61 -4.10 7.57
C VAL A 69 -3.71 -4.47 6.58
N LEU A 70 -3.39 -5.29 5.59
CA LEU A 70 -4.38 -5.80 4.66
C LEU A 70 -5.14 -6.98 5.27
N ASP A 71 -6.46 -6.91 5.15
CA ASP A 71 -7.31 -8.08 5.35
C ASP A 71 -7.02 -9.12 4.25
N PRO A 72 -6.92 -10.42 4.55
CA PRO A 72 -6.74 -11.46 3.53
C PRO A 72 -7.80 -11.47 2.42
N THR A 73 -8.97 -10.89 2.69
CA THR A 73 -10.09 -10.74 1.75
C THR A 73 -10.10 -9.38 1.04
N ALA A 74 -9.17 -8.47 1.36
CA ALA A 74 -9.07 -7.17 0.72
C ALA A 74 -8.80 -7.32 -0.78
N ASN A 75 -9.70 -6.76 -1.58
CA ASN A 75 -9.70 -6.82 -3.04
C ASN A 75 -9.73 -5.43 -3.67
N GLY A 76 -9.05 -4.46 -3.04
CA GLY A 76 -8.95 -3.10 -3.55
C GLY A 76 -8.38 -3.08 -4.96
N TYR A 77 -8.94 -2.21 -5.80
CA TYR A 77 -8.54 -2.08 -7.20
C TYR A 77 -7.89 -0.72 -7.48
N CYS A 78 -6.62 -0.75 -7.89
CA CYS A 78 -5.88 0.43 -8.31
C CYS A 78 -5.64 0.38 -9.82
N TYR A 79 -6.19 1.35 -10.55
CA TYR A 79 -6.00 1.48 -12.00
C TYR A 79 -4.54 1.69 -12.38
N GLY A 80 -3.79 2.45 -11.58
CA GLY A 80 -2.36 2.70 -11.81
C GLY A 80 -1.53 1.42 -11.77
N CYS A 81 -1.70 0.59 -10.74
CA CYS A 81 -1.00 -0.69 -10.65
C CYS A 81 -1.45 -1.68 -11.73
N HIS A 82 -2.74 -1.69 -12.07
CA HIS A 82 -3.27 -2.53 -13.14
C HIS A 82 -2.66 -2.17 -14.50
N CYS A 83 -2.70 -0.89 -14.89
CA CYS A 83 -2.14 -0.43 -16.18
C CYS A 83 -0.62 -0.61 -16.26
N ASN A 84 0.10 -0.49 -15.14
CA ASN A 84 1.55 -0.66 -15.12
C ASN A 84 1.99 -2.13 -15.10
N GLY A 85 1.06 -3.08 -15.23
CA GLY A 85 1.38 -4.51 -15.33
C GLY A 85 1.83 -5.14 -14.02
N SER A 86 1.37 -4.64 -12.88
CA SER A 86 1.66 -5.19 -11.55
C SER A 86 0.42 -5.84 -10.91
N PRO A 87 0.00 -7.03 -11.38
CA PRO A 87 -1.18 -7.73 -10.88
C PRO A 87 -1.03 -8.23 -9.43
N ASP A 88 0.22 -8.40 -8.97
CA ASP A 88 0.52 -8.94 -7.64
C ASP A 88 0.37 -7.90 -6.52
N MET A 89 0.32 -6.61 -6.88
CA MET A 89 0.07 -5.52 -5.92
C MET A 89 -1.31 -5.66 -5.27
N LYS A 90 -1.33 -5.79 -3.94
CA LYS A 90 -2.54 -5.85 -3.12
C LYS A 90 -2.87 -4.49 -2.53
N HIS A 91 -4.15 -4.13 -2.55
CA HIS A 91 -4.62 -2.82 -2.10
C HIS A 91 -5.72 -2.98 -1.06
N PRO A 92 -5.83 -2.05 -0.09
CA PRO A 92 -7.00 -1.99 0.78
C PRO A 92 -8.22 -1.57 -0.05
N SER A 93 -9.43 -1.87 0.43
CA SER A 93 -10.67 -1.52 -0.29
C SER A 93 -10.88 -0.01 -0.45
N SER A 94 -10.26 0.82 0.41
CA SER A 94 -10.30 2.28 0.35
C SER A 94 -9.16 2.90 1.19
N GLY A 95 -9.00 4.23 1.13
CA GLY A 95 -8.10 4.97 2.04
C GLY A 95 -6.72 5.29 1.48
N TYR A 96 -6.52 5.08 0.19
CA TYR A 96 -5.35 5.53 -0.58
C TYR A 96 -5.83 6.42 -1.74
N ILE A 97 -4.95 7.28 -2.26
CA ILE A 97 -5.32 8.37 -3.17
C ILE A 97 -5.03 7.99 -4.63
N ALA A 98 -3.83 7.46 -4.89
CA ALA A 98 -3.30 7.32 -6.24
C ALA A 98 -3.90 6.12 -6.96
N GLY A 99 -4.31 6.33 -8.22
CA GLY A 99 -4.89 5.28 -9.06
C GLY A 99 -6.25 4.76 -8.59
N HIS A 100 -6.87 5.37 -7.57
CA HIS A 100 -8.19 5.00 -7.06
C HIS A 100 -9.33 5.52 -7.95
N THR A 101 -9.07 6.52 -8.81
CA THR A 101 -10.04 7.07 -9.75
C THR A 101 -9.94 6.39 -11.12
N SER A 102 -11.08 5.90 -11.61
CA SER A 102 -11.30 5.63 -13.02
C SER A 102 -12.17 6.74 -13.59
N ASN A 103 -11.59 7.88 -13.93
CA ASN A 103 -12.41 8.92 -14.53
C ASN A 103 -12.41 8.78 -16.06
N VAL A 104 -13.37 7.99 -16.53
CA VAL A 104 -14.20 8.48 -17.64
C VAL A 104 -14.76 9.84 -17.21
N SER A 105 -14.43 10.86 -18.00
CA SER A 105 -14.88 12.25 -17.95
C SER A 105 -14.17 13.22 -16.97
N GLY A 106 -13.42 14.15 -17.58
CA GLY A 106 -13.26 15.52 -17.08
C GLY A 106 -11.96 15.85 -16.35
N ARG A 107 -10.88 16.10 -17.13
CA ARG A 107 -9.61 16.71 -16.68
C ARG A 107 -8.91 16.01 -15.49
N SER A 108 -8.21 14.91 -15.75
CA SER A 108 -7.07 14.49 -14.94
C SER A 108 -6.14 13.60 -15.75
N SER A 109 -4.85 13.61 -15.40
CA SER A 109 -3.75 12.97 -16.12
C SER A 109 -4.12 11.53 -16.50
N LYS A 110 -4.15 11.25 -17.81
CA LYS A 110 -4.48 9.92 -18.31
C LYS A 110 -3.41 8.93 -17.86
N ILE A 111 -3.72 8.09 -16.87
CA ILE A 111 -3.10 6.77 -16.78
C ILE A 111 -3.72 5.95 -17.91
N ASN A 112 -3.20 6.11 -19.12
CA ASN A 112 -3.59 5.27 -20.25
C ASN A 112 -2.96 3.89 -20.02
N CYS A 113 -3.78 2.87 -19.80
CA CYS A 113 -3.39 1.50 -20.13
C CYS A 113 -3.12 1.48 -21.64
N GLY A 114 -1.85 1.36 -22.02
CA GLY A 114 -1.43 1.20 -23.43
C GLY A 114 -1.82 -0.16 -23.96
#